data_AF-A0A193CB65-F1
#
_entry.id   AF-A0A193CB65-F1
#
_cell.length_a   1.000
_cell.length_b   1.000
_cell.length_c   1.000
_cell.angle_alpha   90.00
_cell.angle_beta   90.00
_cell.angle_gamma   90.00
#
_symmetry.space_group_name_H-M   'P 1'
#
loop_
_entity.id
_entity.type
_entity.pdbx_description
1 polymer ?
#
loop_
_entity_poly.entity_id
_entity_poly.type
_entity_poly.pdbx_seq_one_letter_code
_entity_poly.pdbx_strand_id
1 'polypeptide(L)'
;MDDVADCLLSVAWNIFPLMGRPPARPGNRPDEIRSFLVDACHDAGMRAREWAAARGTGSEEDHRPFLRLAEVAVDTDLFLSMVSGTLVADDERVRRRWAEIELLVREARDLADEVTEFLDRQTAASCP
;
A
#
# COMPACT_ATOMS: atom_id res chain seq x y z
N MET A 1 -12.92 0.57 -10.70
CA MET A 1 -12.70 1.19 -9.38
C MET A 1 -13.18 0.30 -8.23
N ASP A 2 -14.37 -0.31 -8.29
CA ASP A 2 -14.78 -1.29 -7.25
C ASP A 2 -13.80 -2.48 -7.14
N ASP A 3 -13.41 -3.10 -8.27
CA ASP A 3 -12.43 -4.20 -8.26
C ASP A 3 -11.05 -3.78 -7.73
N VAL A 4 -10.68 -2.51 -7.98
CA VAL A 4 -9.42 -1.92 -7.51
C VAL A 4 -9.47 -1.69 -6.00
N ALA A 5 -10.61 -1.23 -5.49
CA ALA A 5 -10.84 -1.09 -4.06
C ALA A 5 -10.74 -2.44 -3.35
N ASP A 6 -11.35 -3.49 -3.89
CA ASP A 6 -11.26 -4.84 -3.34
C ASP A 6 -9.83 -5.40 -3.38
N CYS A 7 -9.10 -5.13 -4.46
CA CYS A 7 -7.68 -5.48 -4.55
C CYS A 7 -6.87 -4.83 -3.43
N LEU A 8 -7.00 -3.51 -3.23
CA LEU A 8 -6.27 -2.78 -2.20
C LEU A 8 -6.64 -3.22 -0.79
N LEU A 9 -7.92 -3.42 -0.51
CA LEU A 9 -8.39 -3.89 0.80
C LEU A 9 -7.90 -5.32 1.08
N SER A 10 -7.86 -6.19 0.06
CA SER A 10 -7.28 -7.52 0.16
C SER A 10 -5.78 -7.47 0.45
N VAL A 11 -5.02 -6.58 -0.20
CA VAL A 11 -3.58 -6.39 0.09
C VAL A 11 -3.39 -5.91 1.53
N ALA A 12 -4.11 -4.86 1.96
CA ALA A 12 -4.02 -4.34 3.33
C ALA A 12 -4.30 -5.43 4.38
N TRP A 13 -5.27 -6.31 4.11
CA TRP A 13 -5.61 -7.43 4.98
C TRP A 13 -4.54 -8.52 5.04
N ASN A 14 -3.82 -8.76 3.95
CA ASN A 14 -2.81 -9.83 3.88
C ASN A 14 -1.45 -9.44 4.47
N ILE A 15 -1.12 -8.13 4.53
CA ILE A 15 0.15 -7.65 5.12
C ILE A 15 0.21 -7.91 6.64
N PHE A 16 -0.92 -7.87 7.34
CA PHE A 16 -1.05 -8.38 8.70
C PHE A 16 -2.09 -9.51 8.74
N PRO A 17 -1.68 -10.78 8.63
CA PRO A 17 -2.61 -11.89 8.75
C PRO A 17 -3.17 -11.92 10.19
N LEU A 18 -4.38 -11.38 10.37
CA LEU A 18 -5.37 -11.65 11.41
C LEU A 18 -4.83 -12.37 12.67
N MET A 19 -4.18 -11.62 13.55
CA MET A 19 -4.01 -11.89 15.00
C MET A 19 -3.24 -10.74 15.69
N GLY A 20 -2.68 -9.79 14.93
CA GLY A 20 -2.21 -8.51 15.45
C GLY A 20 -2.76 -7.38 14.59
N ARG A 21 -3.53 -6.46 15.17
CA ARG A 21 -3.55 -5.08 14.68
C ARG A 21 -2.07 -4.66 14.53
N PRO A 22 -1.68 -3.90 13.49
CA PRO A 22 -0.36 -3.29 13.48
C PRO A 22 -0.12 -2.68 14.88
N PRO A 23 0.98 -3.01 15.56
CA PRO A 23 1.20 -2.55 16.92
C PRO A 23 1.04 -1.02 16.94
N ALA A 24 0.26 -0.51 17.91
CA ALA A 24 -0.07 0.93 17.98
C ALA A 24 1.19 1.83 18.01
N ARG A 25 2.33 1.25 18.39
CA ARG A 25 3.66 1.76 18.10
C ARG A 25 4.49 0.62 17.52
N PRO A 26 4.86 0.66 16.23
CA PRO A 26 5.81 -0.29 15.70
C PRO A 26 7.12 -0.20 16.47
N GLY A 27 7.64 -1.35 16.88
CA GLY A 27 8.87 -1.45 17.69
C GLY A 27 10.13 -1.55 16.84
N ASN A 28 9.98 -1.71 15.53
CA ASN A 28 11.07 -1.88 14.56
C ASN A 28 10.66 -1.30 13.19
N ARG A 29 11.66 -1.03 12.34
CA ARG A 29 11.48 -0.45 11.01
C ARG A 29 10.59 -1.30 10.07
N PRO A 30 10.71 -2.65 10.01
CA PRO A 30 9.77 -3.47 9.24
C PRO A 30 8.30 -3.25 9.60
N ASP A 31 7.98 -3.18 10.89
CA ASP A 31 6.61 -2.97 11.36
C ASP A 31 6.11 -1.55 11.04
N GLU A 32 6.99 -0.54 11.08
CA GLU A 32 6.68 0.83 10.63
C GLU A 32 6.28 0.84 9.15
N ILE A 33 7.05 0.15 8.31
CA ILE A 33 6.78 0.07 6.87
C ILE A 33 5.47 -0.68 6.61
N ARG A 34 5.26 -1.85 7.23
CA ARG A 34 4.01 -2.61 7.08
C ARG A 34 2.80 -1.80 7.51
N SER A 35 2.89 -1.09 8.64
CA SER A 35 1.81 -0.23 9.13
C SER A 35 1.47 0.85 8.11
N PHE A 36 2.49 1.52 7.55
CA PHE A 36 2.28 2.50 6.49
C PHE A 36 1.60 1.90 5.25
N LEU A 37 2.05 0.73 4.76
CA LEU A 37 1.45 0.08 3.59
C LEU A 37 -0.01 -0.31 3.82
N VAL A 38 -0.32 -0.82 5.01
CA VAL A 38 -1.70 -1.16 5.41
C VAL A 38 -2.56 0.08 5.41
N ASP A 39 -2.12 1.16 6.06
CA ASP A 39 -2.88 2.41 6.12
C ASP A 39 -3.09 3.00 4.73
N ALA A 40 -2.05 3.02 3.88
CA ALA A 40 -2.12 3.54 2.52
C ALA A 40 -3.09 2.73 1.64
N CYS A 41 -2.96 1.40 1.60
CA CYS A 41 -3.85 0.54 0.81
C CYS A 41 -5.28 0.55 1.37
N HIS A 42 -5.45 0.55 2.69
CA HIS A 42 -6.78 0.58 3.30
C HIS A 42 -7.52 1.89 3.02
N ASP A 43 -6.87 3.04 3.23
CA ASP A 43 -7.47 4.35 2.95
C ASP A 43 -7.80 4.51 1.46
N ALA A 44 -6.83 4.22 0.58
CA ALA A 44 -7.03 4.26 -0.86
C ALA A 44 -8.18 3.34 -1.30
N GLY A 45 -8.27 2.12 -0.76
CA GLY A 45 -9.33 1.16 -1.06
C GLY A 45 -10.70 1.65 -0.61
N MET A 46 -10.82 2.15 0.63
CA MET A 46 -12.09 2.68 1.15
C MET A 46 -12.58 3.87 0.32
N ARG A 47 -11.69 4.81 0.02
CA ARG A 47 -12.02 6.01 -0.76
C ARG A 47 -12.29 5.70 -2.23
N ALA A 48 -11.59 4.73 -2.82
CA ALA A 48 -11.87 4.24 -4.17
C ALA A 48 -13.28 3.62 -4.27
N ARG A 49 -13.71 2.89 -3.24
CA ARG A 49 -15.06 2.32 -3.15
C ARG A 49 -16.13 3.40 -3.01
N GLU A 50 -15.92 4.40 -2.17
CA GLU A 50 -16.82 5.56 -2.06
C GLU A 50 -16.92 6.32 -3.39
N TRP A 51 -15.79 6.53 -4.05
CA TRP A 51 -15.74 7.14 -5.38
C TRP A 51 -16.51 6.31 -6.41
N ALA A 52 -16.32 5.00 -6.43
CA ALA A 52 -16.97 4.09 -7.37
C ALA A 52 -18.50 4.09 -7.19
N ALA A 53 -18.97 4.10 -5.94
CA ALA A 53 -20.39 4.20 -5.63
C ALA A 53 -21.03 5.50 -6.15
N ALA A 54 -20.27 6.61 -6.16
CA ALA A 54 -20.76 7.91 -6.63
C ALA A 54 -20.65 8.12 -8.15
N ARG A 55 -19.65 7.51 -8.80
CA ARG A 55 -19.23 7.86 -10.18
C ARG A 55 -19.15 6.68 -11.16
N GLY A 56 -19.36 5.45 -10.69
CA GLY A 56 -19.25 4.24 -11.49
C GLY A 56 -17.82 3.71 -11.57
N THR A 57 -17.51 2.93 -12.62
CA THR A 57 -16.29 2.11 -12.66
C THR A 57 -14.98 2.88 -12.89
N GLY A 58 -15.01 4.09 -13.44
CA GLY A 58 -13.83 4.84 -13.88
C GLY A 58 -13.15 4.24 -15.11
N SER A 59 -12.10 4.90 -15.61
CA SER A 59 -11.29 4.44 -16.74
C SER A 59 -10.10 3.58 -16.29
N GLU A 60 -9.50 2.83 -17.21
CA GLU A 60 -8.28 2.07 -16.92
C GLU A 60 -7.12 2.98 -16.49
N GLU A 61 -7.04 4.20 -17.02
CA GLU A 61 -6.01 5.17 -16.63
C GLU A 61 -6.18 5.60 -15.17
N ASP A 62 -7.43 5.77 -14.72
CA ASP A 62 -7.73 6.06 -13.31
C ASP A 62 -7.33 4.90 -12.38
N HIS A 63 -7.33 3.66 -12.87
CA HIS A 63 -7.01 2.47 -12.05
C HIS A 63 -5.50 2.29 -11.85
N ARG A 64 -4.67 2.75 -12.79
CA ARG A 64 -3.23 2.43 -12.82
C ARG A 64 -2.49 2.81 -11.53
N PRO A 65 -2.62 4.03 -10.97
CA PRO A 65 -1.88 4.39 -9.76
C PRO A 65 -2.26 3.50 -8.57
N PHE A 66 -3.54 3.15 -8.45
CA PHE A 66 -4.05 2.30 -7.38
C PHE A 66 -3.56 0.84 -7.51
N LEU A 67 -3.58 0.28 -8.72
CA LEU A 67 -3.07 -1.07 -8.97
C LEU A 67 -1.56 -1.14 -8.76
N ARG A 68 -0.83 -0.07 -9.14
CA ARG A 68 0.60 0.02 -8.88
C ARG A 68 0.90 0.12 -7.38
N LEU A 69 0.10 0.86 -6.63
CA LEU A 69 0.22 0.91 -5.16
C LEU A 69 0.03 -0.49 -4.54
N ALA A 70 -0.96 -1.24 -5.00
CA ALA A 70 -1.19 -2.61 -4.55
C ALA A 70 0.00 -3.54 -4.85
N GLU A 71 0.55 -3.46 -6.06
CA GLU A 71 1.73 -4.24 -6.48
C GLU A 71 2.96 -3.93 -5.60
N VAL A 72 3.29 -2.64 -5.47
CA VAL A 72 4.45 -2.19 -4.68
C VAL A 72 4.30 -2.57 -3.21
N ALA A 73 3.08 -2.50 -2.66
CA ALA A 73 2.84 -2.91 -1.27
C ALA A 73 3.08 -4.41 -1.06
N VAL A 74 2.63 -5.26 -1.98
CA VAL A 74 2.86 -6.72 -1.94
C VAL A 74 4.35 -7.03 -2.05
N ASP A 75 5.05 -6.43 -3.02
CA ASP A 75 6.49 -6.65 -3.22
C ASP A 75 7.31 -6.20 -2.01
N THR A 76 6.94 -5.06 -1.42
CA THR A 76 7.60 -4.54 -0.22
C THR A 76 7.43 -5.51 0.96
N ASP A 77 6.21 -5.98 1.23
CA ASP A 77 5.96 -6.92 2.32
C ASP A 77 6.67 -8.27 2.12
N LEU A 78 6.72 -8.74 0.88
CA LEU A 78 7.48 -9.93 0.51
C LEU A 78 8.96 -9.75 0.85
N PHE A 79 9.58 -8.62 0.50
CA PHE A 79 10.99 -8.36 0.81
C PHE A 79 11.23 -8.17 2.31
N LEU A 80 10.32 -7.52 3.02
CA LEU A 80 10.37 -7.41 4.48
C LEU A 80 10.34 -8.78 5.16
N SER A 81 9.58 -9.72 4.60
CA SER A 81 9.53 -11.10 5.09
C SER A 81 10.86 -11.84 4.84
N MET A 82 11.54 -11.57 3.72
CA MET A 82 12.84 -12.18 3.43
C MET A 82 13.97 -11.69 4.35
N VAL A 83 13.97 -10.42 4.77
CA VAL A 83 14.99 -9.89 5.70
C VAL A 83 14.73 -10.27 7.15
N SER A 84 13.47 -10.59 7.50
CA SER A 84 13.08 -10.99 8.86
C SER A 84 13.27 -12.51 9.12
N GLY A 85 13.31 -13.33 8.07
CA GLY A 85 13.31 -14.80 8.17
C GLY A 85 14.65 -15.51 7.94
N THR A 86 15.76 -14.80 7.75
CA THR A 86 17.06 -15.43 7.43
C THR A 86 17.71 -16.11 8.64
N LEU A 87 17.80 -17.45 8.61
CA LEU A 87 18.49 -18.27 9.63
C LEU A 87 20.02 -18.20 9.55
N VAL A 88 20.57 -17.73 8.42
CA VAL A 88 22.01 -17.51 8.20
C VAL A 88 22.19 -16.09 7.70
N ALA A 89 22.97 -15.29 8.44
CA ALA A 89 23.22 -13.89 8.11
C ALA A 89 24.21 -13.79 6.93
N ASP A 90 23.70 -13.39 5.77
CA ASP A 90 24.49 -12.81 4.69
C ASP A 90 24.23 -11.30 4.69
N ASP A 91 25.10 -10.56 5.38
CA ASP A 91 24.95 -9.13 5.61
C ASP A 91 24.89 -8.33 4.29
N GLU A 92 25.60 -8.79 3.25
CA GLU A 92 25.60 -8.12 1.96
C GLU A 92 24.25 -8.31 1.24
N ARG A 93 23.71 -9.53 1.27
CA ARG A 93 22.36 -9.80 0.76
C ARG A 93 21.31 -9.00 1.53
N VAL A 94 21.40 -8.92 2.86
CA VAL A 94 20.47 -8.16 3.69
C VAL A 94 20.56 -6.66 3.37
N ARG A 95 21.76 -6.11 3.21
CA ARG A 95 21.94 -4.71 2.79
C ARG A 95 21.32 -4.40 1.43
N ARG A 96 21.52 -5.26 0.43
CA ARG A 96 20.92 -5.09 -0.91
C ARG A 96 19.39 -5.12 -0.84
N ARG A 97 18.82 -6.05 -0.08
CA ARG A 97 17.36 -6.12 0.11
C ARG A 97 16.81 -4.91 0.81
N TRP A 98 17.51 -4.37 1.81
CA TRP A 98 17.12 -3.10 2.41
C TRP A 98 17.15 -1.94 1.41
N ALA A 99 18.16 -1.85 0.54
CA ALA A 99 18.18 -0.82 -0.49
C ALA A 99 16.99 -0.92 -1.46
N GLU A 100 16.59 -2.14 -1.85
CA GLU A 100 15.39 -2.38 -2.67
C GLU A 100 14.10 -2.01 -1.92
N ILE A 101 13.96 -2.39 -0.65
CA ILE A 101 12.83 -2.01 0.21
C ILE A 101 12.69 -0.48 0.28
N GLU A 102 13.78 0.26 0.46
CA GLU A 102 13.72 1.72 0.55
C GLU A 102 13.25 2.38 -0.75
N LEU A 103 13.58 1.80 -1.90
CA LEU A 103 13.08 2.28 -3.19
C LEU A 103 11.58 2.03 -3.33
N LEU A 104 11.13 0.82 -2.98
CA LEU A 104 9.71 0.46 -3.03
C LEU A 104 8.88 1.28 -2.03
N VAL A 105 9.39 1.53 -0.83
CA VAL A 105 8.71 2.38 0.17
C VAL A 105 8.57 3.81 -0.32
N ARG A 106 9.59 4.35 -1.01
CA ARG A 106 9.47 5.69 -1.62
C ARG A 106 8.41 5.70 -2.70
N GLU A 107 8.43 4.72 -3.60
CA GLU A 107 7.43 4.60 -4.66
C GLU A 107 6.00 4.46 -4.09
N ALA A 108 5.82 3.67 -3.04
CA ALA A 108 4.54 3.52 -2.35
C ALA A 108 4.04 4.84 -1.74
N ARG A 109 4.93 5.69 -1.22
CA ARG A 109 4.58 7.03 -0.72
C ARG A 109 4.14 7.95 -1.84
N ASP A 110 4.92 8.00 -2.91
CA ASP A 110 4.61 8.83 -4.08
C ASP A 110 3.25 8.43 -4.69
N LEU A 111 2.98 7.13 -4.79
CA LEU A 111 1.69 6.60 -5.28
C LEU A 111 0.53 6.86 -4.31
N ALA A 112 0.75 6.77 -2.99
CA ALA A 112 -0.28 7.07 -2.00
C ALA A 112 -0.68 8.55 -2.04
N ASP A 113 0.30 9.44 -2.22
CA ASP A 113 0.07 10.88 -2.40
C ASP A 113 -0.68 11.14 -3.72
N GLU A 114 -0.25 10.54 -4.83
CA GLU A 114 -0.92 10.67 -6.14
C GLU A 114 -2.39 10.21 -6.09
N VAL A 115 -2.65 9.04 -5.50
CA VAL A 115 -3.99 8.50 -5.31
C VAL A 115 -4.85 9.43 -4.44
N THR A 116 -4.28 9.93 -3.35
CA THR A 116 -4.94 10.88 -2.45
C THR A 116 -5.32 12.16 -3.19
N GLU A 117 -4.38 12.75 -3.94
CA GLU A 117 -4.61 13.95 -4.74
C GLU A 117 -5.65 13.73 -5.84
N PHE A 118 -5.65 12.55 -6.48
CA PHE A 118 -6.69 12.19 -7.44
C PHE A 118 -8.07 12.20 -6.77
N LEU A 119 -8.21 11.50 -5.64
CA LEU A 119 -9.47 11.40 -4.92
C LEU A 119 -9.94 12.76 -4.38
N ASP A 120 -9.03 13.57 -3.83
CA ASP A 120 -9.34 14.91 -3.32
C ASP A 120 -9.82 15.87 -4.40
N ARG A 121 -9.13 15.92 -5.54
CA ARG A 121 -9.55 16.74 -6.70
C ARG A 121 -10.95 16.37 -7.16
N GLN A 122 -11.26 15.08 -7.18
CA GLN A 122 -12.55 14.60 -7.63
C GLN A 122 -13.65 14.92 -6.60
N THR A 123 -13.38 14.83 -5.30
CA THR A 123 -14.33 15.25 -4.26
C THR A 123 -14.65 16.75 -4.36
N ALA A 124 -13.62 17.60 -4.56
CA ALA A 124 -13.78 19.04 -4.73
C ALA A 124 -14.62 19.40 -5.97
N ALA A 125 -14.45 18.68 -7.08
CA ALA A 125 -15.24 18.87 -8.31
C ALA A 125 -16.72 18.46 -8.18
N SER A 126 -17.11 17.77 -7.10
CA SER A 126 -18.50 17.38 -6.82
C SER A 126 -19.27 18.33 -5.90
N CYS A 127 -18.65 19.40 -5.37
CA CYS A 127 -19.37 20.45 -4.63
C CYS A 127 -19.92 21.52 -5.61
N PRO A 128 -21.25 21.71 -5.70
CA PRO A 128 -21.88 22.73 -6.55
C PRO A 128 -21.66 24.17 -6.06
#